data_AF-D3S0A2-F1
#
_entry.id   AF-D3S0A2-F1
#
_cell.length_a   1.000
_cell.length_b   1.000
_cell.length_c   1.000
_cell.angle_alpha   90.00
_cell.angle_beta   90.00
_cell.angle_gamma   90.00
#
_symmetry.space_group_name_H-M   'P 1'
#
loop_
_entity.id
_entity.type
_entity.pdbx_description
1 polymer ?
#
loop_
_entity_poly.entity_id
_entity_poly.type
_entity_poly.pdbx_seq_one_letter_code
_entity_poly.pdbx_strand_id
1 'polypeptide(L)' 'MEVTRKALEYLKENGIKAVKISLVWTCSIYAKIEVFKEKIDEEGEEIDGILFVLDEDAKAFLDGLILDADEGLFFRAP' A
#
# COMPACT_ATOMS: atom_id res chain seq x y z
N MET A 1 8.59 -3.56 2.42
CA MET A 1 8.04 -3.10 1.13
C MET A 1 8.69 -1.80 0.73
N GLU A 2 9.13 -1.68 -0.52
CA GLU A 2 9.55 -0.40 -1.09
C GLU A 2 8.40 0.20 -1.92
N VAL A 3 8.26 1.52 -1.93
CA VAL A 3 7.26 2.22 -2.75
C VAL A 3 7.97 3.03 -3.81
N THR A 4 7.65 2.79 -5.09
CA THR A 4 8.25 3.55 -6.17
C THR A 4 7.73 5.00 -6.18
N ARG A 5 8.54 5.90 -6.73
CA ARG A 5 8.12 7.28 -7.00
C ARG A 5 6.86 7.33 -7.87
N LYS A 6 6.75 6.46 -8.87
CA LYS A 6 5.60 6.37 -9.76
C LYS A 6 4.31 6.03 -9.00
N ALA A 7 4.39 5.10 -8.05
CA ALA A 7 3.28 4.79 -7.16
C ALA A 7 2.89 5.97 -6.28
N LEU A 8 3.86 6.68 -5.70
CA LEU A 8 3.59 7.88 -4.90
C LEU A 8 2.93 8.99 -5.71
N GLU A 9 3.42 9.25 -6.92
CA GLU A 9 2.85 10.23 -7.85
C GLU A 9 1.41 9.86 -8.22
N TYR A 10 1.16 8.59 -8.59
CA TYR A 10 -0.18 8.08 -8.87
C TYR A 10 -1.14 8.29 -7.69
N LEU A 11 -0.71 7.95 -6.47
CA LEU A 11 -1.51 8.13 -5.26
C LEU A 11 -1.85 9.60 -5.03
N LYS A 12 -0.88 10.50 -5.20
CA LYS A 12 -1.06 11.95 -5.03
C LYS A 12 -2.00 12.56 -6.06
N GLU A 13 -1.83 12.20 -7.34
CA GLU A 13 -2.68 12.68 -8.44
C GLU A 13 -4.14 12.27 -8.24
N ASN A 14 -4.38 11.11 -7.64
CA ASN A 14 -5.71 10.61 -7.29
C ASN A 14 -6.26 11.17 -5.96
N GLY A 15 -5.51 12.06 -5.29
CA GLY A 15 -5.89 12.68 -4.02
C GLY A 15 -5.89 11.72 -2.83
N ILE A 16 -5.16 10.61 -2.93
CA ILE A 16 -5.07 9.61 -1.87
C ILE A 16 -4.20 10.15 -0.73
N LYS A 17 -4.66 9.93 0.50
CA LYS A 17 -4.03 10.36 1.75
C LYS A 17 -3.62 9.19 2.64
N ALA A 18 -4.28 8.04 2.50
CA ALA A 18 -3.86 6.82 3.17
C ALA A 18 -4.06 5.59 2.28
N VAL A 19 -3.19 4.60 2.47
CA VAL A 19 -3.23 3.28 1.84
C VAL A 19 -3.16 2.24 2.95
N LYS A 20 -4.17 1.38 3.03
CA LYS A 20 -4.18 0.23 3.95
C LYS A 20 -3.95 -1.04 3.17
N ILE A 21 -3.04 -1.88 3.65
CA ILE A 21 -2.74 -3.17 3.05
C ILE A 21 -2.91 -4.25 4.11
N SER A 22 -3.80 -5.20 3.84
CA SER A 22 -4.09 -6.33 4.74
C SER A 22 -4.07 -7.65 4.01
N LEU A 23 -3.68 -8.72 4.70
CA LEU A 23 -3.79 -10.08 4.16
C LEU A 23 -5.19 -10.64 4.38
N VAL A 24 -5.77 -11.14 3.30
CA VAL A 24 -7.06 -11.82 3.36
C VAL A 24 -6.81 -13.31 3.14
N TRP A 25 -7.24 -14.09 4.13
CA TRP A 25 -7.11 -15.53 4.16
C TRP A 25 -8.45 -16.17 3.80
N THR A 26 -8.53 -16.71 2.59
CA THR A 26 -9.67 -17.52 2.14
C THR A 26 -9.17 -18.92 1.72
N CYS A 27 -9.70 -19.51 0.65
CA CYS A 27 -9.09 -20.69 0.01
C CYS A 27 -7.72 -20.37 -0.62
N SER A 28 -7.33 -19.10 -0.69
CA SER A 28 -6.00 -18.62 -1.07
C SER A 28 -5.65 -17.36 -0.26
N ILE A 29 -4.37 -17.01 -0.19
CA ILE A 29 -3.87 -15.80 0.48
C ILE A 29 -3.68 -14.73 -0.57
N TYR A 30 -4.24 -13.54 -0.34
CA TYR A 30 -3.97 -12.36 -1.17
C TYR A 30 -3.88 -11.10 -0.33
N ALA A 31 -3.07 -10.15 -0.80
CA ALA A 31 -3.01 -8.81 -0.22
C ALA A 31 -4.16 -7.95 -0.78
N LYS A 32 -4.98 -7.38 0.09
CA LYS A 32 -6.01 -6.41 -0.24
C LYS A 32 -5.45 -5.01 -0.03
N ILE A 33 -5.51 -4.17 -1.06
CA ILE A 33 -5.12 -2.76 -1.00
C ILE A 33 -6.40 -1.91 -0.93
N GLU A 34 -6.48 -1.04 0.06
CA GLU A 34 -7.56 -0.07 0.23
C GLU A 34 -6.96 1.34 0.22
N VAL A 35 -7.61 2.26 -0.49
CA VAL A 35 -7.12 3.63 -0.65
C VAL A 35 -8.16 4.63 -0.13
N PHE A 36 -7.69 5.63 0.60
CA PHE A 36 -8.53 6.62 1.27
C PHE A 36 -8.13 8.03 0.83
N LYS A 37 -9.11 8.86 0.47
CA LYS A 37 -8.89 10.27 0.10
C LYS A 37 -8.84 11.22 1.32
N GLU A 38 -9.12 10.67 2.49
CA GLU A 38 -9.07 11.34 3.78
C GLU A 38 -8.01 10.71 4.67
N LYS A 39 -7.58 11.44 5.71
CA LYS A 39 -6.73 10.87 6.75
C LYS A 39 -7.57 9.90 7.58
N ILE A 40 -6.99 8.74 7.88
CA ILE A 40 -7.58 7.75 8.77
C ILE A 40 -6.85 7.77 10.10
N ASP A 41 -7.55 7.42 11.18
CA ASP A 41 -7.00 7.32 12.53
C ASP A 41 -6.47 5.90 12.76
N GLU A 42 -5.36 5.56 12.10
CA GLU A 42 -4.66 4.30 12.28
C GLU A 42 -3.14 4.52 12.35
N GLU A 43 -2.44 3.62 13.05
CA GLU A 43 -0.99 3.65 13.13
C GLU A 43 -0.37 3.07 11.85
N GLY A 44 0.62 3.77 11.30
CA GLY A 44 1.27 3.38 10.05
C GLY A 44 2.50 4.21 9.75
N GLU A 45 3.09 3.97 8.59
CA GLU A 45 4.28 4.66 8.10
C GLU A 45 3.88 5.81 7.16
N GLU A 46 4.31 7.04 7.44
CA GLU A 46 4.04 8.17 6.54
C GLU A 46 5.16 8.32 5.51
N ILE A 47 4.83 8.13 4.23
CA ILE A 47 5.77 8.25 3.11
C ILE A 47 5.25 9.35 2.18
N ASP A 48 6.02 10.42 2.05
CA ASP A 48 5.74 11.52 1.11
C ASP A 48 4.33 12.16 1.30
N GLY A 49 3.88 12.19 2.57
CA GLY A 49 2.58 12.73 2.99
C GLY A 49 1.38 11.79 2.81
N ILE A 50 1.63 10.52 2.51
CA ILE A 50 0.62 9.45 2.44
C ILE A 50 0.87 8.47 3.58
N LEU A 51 -0.17 8.15 4.35
CA LEU A 51 -0.10 7.17 5.44
C LEU A 51 -0.25 5.74 4.89
N PHE A 52 0.74 4.89 5.11
CA PHE A 52 0.71 3.47 4.78
C PHE A 52 0.46 2.64 6.03
N VAL A 53 -0.69 1.97 6.10
CA VAL A 53 -1.07 1.10 7.21
C VAL A 53 -0.89 -0.35 6.76
N LEU A 54 0.02 -1.07 7.42
CA LEU A 54 0.27 -2.49 7.19
C LEU A 54 0.18 -3.21 8.53
N ASP A 55 -0.63 -4.27 8.60
CA ASP A 55 -0.57 -5.21 9.73
C ASP A 55 0.73 -6.04 9.71
N GLU A 56 1.08 -6.66 10.84
CA GLU A 56 2.36 -7.38 10.97
C GLU A 56 2.50 -8.52 9.95
N ASP A 57 1.41 -9.23 9.67
CA ASP A 57 1.40 -10.33 8.70
C ASP A 57 1.60 -9.80 7.27
N ALA A 58 0.90 -8.73 6.89
CA ALA A 58 1.07 -8.06 5.60
C ALA A 58 2.49 -7.50 5.45
N LYS A 59 3.07 -6.93 6.52
CA LYS A 59 4.44 -6.44 6.51
C LYS A 59 5.43 -7.58 6.23
N ALA A 60 5.26 -8.73 6.88
CA ALA A 60 6.09 -9.90 6.64
C ALA A 60 5.91 -10.48 5.22
N PHE A 61 4.67 -10.52 4.72
CA PHE A 61 4.36 -11.04 3.39
C PHE A 61 4.86 -10.13 2.26
N LEU A 62 4.87 -8.81 2.48
CA LEU A 62 5.31 -7.80 1.50
C LEU A 62 6.78 -7.41 1.68
N ASP A 63 7.51 -8.11 2.54
CA ASP A 63 8.94 -7.90 2.70
C ASP A 63 9.68 -8.28 1.40
N GLY A 64 10.54 -7.36 0.92
CA GLY A 64 11.19 -7.50 -0.37
C GLY A 64 10.32 -7.28 -1.62
N LEU A 65 9.03 -6.91 -1.48
CA LEU A 65 8.18 -6.51 -2.60
C LEU A 65 8.21 -4.99 -2.84
N ILE A 66 8.03 -4.62 -4.10
CA ILE A 66 7.95 -3.24 -4.55
C ILE A 66 6.49 -2.92 -4.93
N LEU A 67 5.93 -1.87 -4.33
CA LEU A 67 4.67 -1.27 -4.75
C LEU A 67 4.93 -0.27 -5.89
N ASP A 68 4.35 -0.58 -7.04
CA ASP A 68 4.46 0.22 -8.26
C ASP A 68 3.07 0.63 -8.77
N ALA A 69 3.03 1.56 -9.71
CA ALA A 69 1.80 1.99 -10.36
C ALA A 69 1.95 2.06 -11.87
N ASP A 70 0.87 1.71 -12.57
CA ASP A 70 0.70 1.99 -14.01
C ASP A 70 -0.76 2.38 -14.25
N GLU A 71 -1.60 1.47 -14.77
CA GLU A 71 -3.06 1.65 -14.83
C GLU A 71 -3.76 1.46 -13.46
N GLY A 72 -3.00 1.06 -12.43
CA GLY A 72 -3.42 0.86 -11.05
C GLY A 72 -2.24 0.49 -10.16
N LEU A 73 -2.49 0.27 -8.88
CA LEU A 73 -1.47 -0.17 -7.91
C LEU A 73 -1.24 -1.68 -8.02
N PHE A 74 0.02 -2.10 -8.04
CA PHE A 74 0.38 -3.52 -8.03
C PHE A 74 1.71 -3.77 -7.32
N PHE A 75 1.90 -5.01 -6.86
CA PHE A 75 3.17 -5.47 -6.31
C PHE A 75 4.00 -6.18 -7.37
N ARG A 76 5.31 -5.95 -7.37
CA ARG A 76 6.28 -6.69 -8.17
C ARG A 76 7.50 -7.10 -7.34
N ALA A 77 8.17 -8.13 -7.80
CA ALA A 77 9.50 -8.48 -7.29
C ALA A 77 10.51 -7.36 -7.66
N PRO A 78 11.65 -7.26 -6.94
CA PRO A 78 12.69 -6.26 -7.19
C PRO A 78 13.13 -6.17 -8.64
#